data_AF-A0A4P6DSA1-F1
#
_entry.id   AF-A0A4P6DSA1-F1
#
_cell.length_a   1.000
_cell.length_b   1.000
_cell.length_c   1.000
_cell.angle_alpha   90.00
_cell.angle_beta   90.00
_cell.angle_gamma   90.00
#
_symmetry.space_group_name_H-M   'P 1'
#
loop_
_entity.id
_entity.type
_entity.pdbx_description
1 polymer ?
#
loop_
_entity_poly.entity_id
_entity_poly.type
_entity_poly.pdbx_seq_one_letter_code
_entity_poly.pdbx_strand_id
1 'polypeptide(L)'
;MMGYPVQTLVVQKPGKKKKPGPLDAPVRLVNPDGTPFTGDGDSAITSVQVTVDDNTGTPSCTGSVADGVLKLAFTNLKGAAGAAGAKGDKGDTGPQGPAGADGTSFTKCAAVPDVGGEDAAAAIATVNALLASLRAGGVLNAS
;
A
#
# COMPACT_ATOMS: atom_id res chain seq x y z
N MET A 1 24.84 36.56 70.07
CA MET A 1 23.60 35.84 69.74
C MET A 1 23.71 34.45 70.34
N MET A 2 22.79 34.07 71.24
CA MET A 2 22.78 32.74 71.86
C MET A 2 22.23 31.75 70.83
N GLY A 3 23.07 30.85 70.30
CA GLY A 3 22.62 29.78 69.42
C GLY A 3 21.90 28.73 70.25
N TYR A 4 20.62 28.51 69.98
CA TYR A 4 19.90 27.39 70.58
C TYR A 4 20.37 26.08 69.95
N PRO A 5 20.55 25.00 70.72
CA PRO A 5 20.93 23.72 70.16
C PRO A 5 19.85 23.22 69.21
N VAL A 6 20.24 22.74 68.03
CA VAL A 6 19.32 22.12 67.09
C VAL A 6 18.96 20.73 67.61
N GLN A 7 17.68 20.47 67.81
CA GLN A 7 17.17 19.15 68.14
C GLN A 7 16.78 18.42 66.86
N THR A 8 17.51 17.37 66.50
CA THR A 8 17.17 16.52 65.33
C THR A 8 16.23 15.40 65.76
N LEU A 9 15.01 15.38 65.24
CA LEU A 9 14.06 14.28 65.42
C LEU A 9 14.03 13.42 64.16
N VAL A 10 14.31 12.12 64.28
CA VAL A 10 14.21 11.16 63.18
C VAL A 10 12.82 10.52 63.21
N VAL A 11 12.01 10.78 62.17
CA VAL A 11 10.70 10.14 62.01
C VAL A 11 10.93 8.73 61.46
N GLN A 12 10.77 7.70 62.30
CA GLN A 12 10.82 6.31 61.84
C GLN A 12 9.51 5.94 61.14
N LYS A 13 9.60 5.36 59.94
CA LYS A 13 8.43 4.77 59.25
C LYS A 13 7.79 3.74 60.21
N PRO A 14 6.46 3.76 60.43
CA PRO A 14 5.85 2.93 61.47
C PRO A 14 6.03 1.44 61.17
N GLY A 15 7.05 0.84 61.79
CA GLY A 15 7.14 -0.60 62.01
C GLY A 15 6.10 -1.01 63.07
N LYS A 16 5.63 -2.26 63.00
CA LYS A 16 4.53 -2.85 63.81
C LYS A 16 4.31 -2.17 65.16
N LYS A 17 3.08 -1.66 65.36
CA LYS A 17 2.52 -1.00 66.56
C LYS A 17 3.24 -1.38 67.87
N LYS A 18 4.28 -0.63 68.27
CA LYS A 18 4.79 -0.67 69.64
C LYS A 18 3.84 0.13 70.53
N LYS A 19 3.42 -0.46 71.66
CA LYS A 19 2.68 0.25 72.70
C LYS A 19 3.66 1.22 73.39
N PRO A 20 3.35 2.51 73.55
CA PRO A 20 4.22 3.47 74.24
C PRO A 20 4.49 3.03 75.68
N GLY A 21 5.76 3.07 76.10
CA GLY A 21 6.17 2.85 77.48
C GLY A 21 6.07 4.13 78.33
N PRO A 22 6.21 4.02 79.65
CA PRO A 22 6.05 5.15 80.58
C PRO A 22 7.11 6.25 80.46
N LEU A 23 8.21 6.02 79.73
CA LEU A 23 9.29 6.98 79.48
C LEU A 23 9.27 7.55 78.06
N ASP A 24 8.34 7.10 77.21
CA ASP A 24 8.24 7.58 75.83
C ASP A 24 7.54 8.94 75.80
N ALA A 25 8.24 9.99 75.39
CA ALA A 25 7.63 11.30 75.18
C ALA A 25 6.74 11.27 73.92
N PRO A 26 5.43 11.54 74.02
CA PRO A 26 4.56 11.54 72.85
C PRO A 26 4.84 12.79 72.00
N VAL A 27 5.61 12.62 70.92
CA VAL A 27 5.82 13.67 69.92
C VAL A 27 4.72 13.57 68.86
N ARG A 28 4.03 14.67 68.59
CA ARG A 28 3.09 14.79 67.46
C ARG A 28 3.70 15.76 66.45
N LEU A 29 3.78 15.33 65.19
CA LEU A 29 4.13 16.22 64.09
C LEU A 29 2.88 16.96 63.63
N VAL A 30 2.93 18.28 63.64
CA VAL A 30 1.86 19.18 63.17
C VAL A 30 2.44 20.19 62.19
N ASN A 31 1.60 20.66 61.26
CA ASN A 31 1.91 21.79 60.41
C ASN A 31 1.98 23.09 61.25
N PRO A 32 2.56 24.19 60.73
CA PRO A 32 2.59 25.49 61.44
C PRO A 32 1.20 26.04 61.84
N ASP A 33 0.14 25.58 61.18
CA ASP A 33 -1.26 25.91 61.49
C ASP A 33 -1.88 25.02 62.59
N GLY A 34 -1.13 24.05 63.12
CA GLY A 34 -1.57 23.12 64.17
C GLY A 34 -2.30 21.87 63.68
N THR A 35 -2.53 21.71 62.38
CA THR A 35 -3.15 20.50 61.81
C THR A 35 -2.17 19.31 61.82
N PRO A 36 -2.66 18.05 61.87
CA PRO A 36 -1.79 16.88 61.80
C PRO A 36 -0.94 16.87 60.52
N PHE A 37 0.37 16.63 60.63
CA PHE A 37 1.24 16.47 59.48
C PHE A 37 0.99 15.10 58.81
N THR A 38 0.45 15.09 57.59
CA THR A 38 0.07 13.86 56.87
C THR A 38 1.18 13.28 56.00
N GLY A 39 2.26 14.04 55.76
CA GLY A 39 3.44 13.53 55.04
C GLY A 39 3.25 13.34 53.54
N ASP A 40 2.23 13.95 52.93
CA ASP A 40 1.89 13.82 51.51
C ASP A 40 2.82 14.65 50.59
N GLY A 41 4.13 14.43 50.70
CA GLY A 41 5.13 15.02 49.79
C GLY A 41 5.21 14.33 48.42
N ASP A 42 4.38 13.32 48.17
CA ASP A 42 4.29 12.64 46.90
C ASP A 42 3.13 13.28 46.12
N SER A 43 3.45 14.22 45.22
CA SER A 43 2.48 14.71 44.24
C SER A 43 2.12 13.55 43.32
N ALA A 44 1.19 12.70 43.74
CA ALA A 44 0.76 11.55 42.99
C ALA A 44 0.24 12.02 41.64
N ILE A 45 0.69 11.39 40.56
CA ILE A 45 0.16 11.63 39.22
C ILE A 45 -1.33 11.25 39.24
N THR A 46 -2.21 12.25 39.25
CA THR A 46 -3.66 12.03 39.40
C THR A 46 -4.36 11.70 38.08
N SER A 47 -3.77 12.09 36.95
CA SER A 47 -4.24 11.69 35.62
C SER A 47 -3.14 11.80 34.57
N VAL A 48 -3.26 11.00 33.51
CA VAL A 48 -2.45 11.08 32.29
C VAL A 48 -3.41 11.10 31.12
N GLN A 49 -3.39 12.18 30.33
CA GLN A 49 -4.17 12.30 29.11
C GLN A 49 -3.24 12.19 27.90
N VAL A 50 -3.57 11.30 26.97
CA VAL A 50 -2.85 11.15 25.70
C VAL A 50 -3.85 11.27 24.57
N THR A 51 -3.60 12.22 23.67
CA THR A 51 -4.34 12.36 22.43
C THR A 51 -3.53 11.74 21.30
N VAL A 52 -4.14 10.84 20.55
CA VAL A 52 -3.54 10.24 19.35
C VAL A 52 -4.46 10.60 18.19
N ASP A 53 -3.91 11.24 17.14
CA ASP A 53 -4.68 11.52 15.93
C ASP A 53 -4.87 10.24 15.11
N ASP A 54 -5.97 10.14 14.38
CA ASP A 54 -6.33 9.00 13.52
C ASP A 54 -6.09 9.29 12.03
N ASN A 55 -5.20 10.24 11.70
CA ASN A 55 -5.02 10.68 10.31
C ASN A 55 -4.52 9.55 9.38
N THR A 56 -3.76 8.59 9.91
CA THR A 56 -3.27 7.43 9.14
C THR A 56 -3.48 6.12 9.91
N GLY A 57 -4.59 5.43 9.62
CA GLY A 57 -4.91 4.14 10.23
C GLY A 57 -5.75 4.28 11.50
N THR A 58 -5.49 3.41 12.49
CA THR A 58 -6.20 3.39 13.79
C THR A 58 -5.22 3.35 14.96
N PRO A 59 -4.28 4.33 15.03
CA PRO A 59 -3.28 4.34 16.08
C PRO A 59 -3.93 4.48 17.46
N SER A 60 -3.31 3.88 18.47
CA SER A 60 -3.80 3.99 19.84
C SER A 60 -2.64 4.06 20.84
N CYS A 61 -2.92 4.64 22.01
CA CYS A 61 -2.00 4.71 23.13
C CYS A 61 -2.67 4.21 24.41
N THR A 62 -1.92 3.47 25.23
CA THR A 62 -2.31 3.14 26.60
C THR A 62 -1.25 3.67 27.56
N GLY A 63 -1.70 4.33 28.63
CA GLY A 63 -0.84 4.79 29.73
C GLY A 63 -1.08 4.01 31.02
N SER A 64 -0.01 3.70 31.75
CA SER A 64 -0.10 3.12 33.10
C SER A 64 1.00 3.66 34.00
N VAL A 65 0.73 3.73 35.29
CA VAL A 65 1.72 4.01 36.33
C VAL A 65 1.86 2.74 37.17
N ALA A 66 3.05 2.16 37.18
CA ALA A 66 3.39 0.98 37.98
C ALA A 66 4.84 1.12 38.47
N ASP A 67 5.11 0.76 39.72
CA ASP A 67 6.45 0.78 40.32
C ASP A 67 7.18 2.14 40.22
N GLY A 68 6.43 3.25 40.28
CA GLY A 68 6.99 4.60 40.15
C GLY A 68 7.43 4.98 38.73
N VAL A 69 7.09 4.19 37.72
CA VAL A 69 7.42 4.44 36.31
C VAL A 69 6.15 4.71 35.51
N LEU A 70 6.15 5.80 34.76
CA LEU A 70 5.14 6.07 33.73
C LEU A 70 5.46 5.25 32.48
N LYS A 71 4.55 4.34 32.10
CA LYS A 71 4.65 3.54 30.89
C LYS A 71 3.63 4.01 29.87
N LEU A 72 4.11 4.32 28.66
CA LEU A 72 3.29 4.64 27.51
C LEU A 72 3.56 3.58 26.43
N ALA A 73 2.50 2.99 25.89
CA ALA A 73 2.60 2.02 24.81
C ALA A 73 1.76 2.50 23.63
N PHE A 74 2.37 2.55 22.44
CA PHE A 74 1.71 2.93 21.20
C PHE A 74 1.54 1.70 20.31
N THR A 75 0.36 1.54 19.73
CA THR A 75 0.05 0.42 18.82
C THR A 75 -0.64 0.93 17.55
N ASN A 76 -0.64 0.11 16.50
CA ASN A 76 -1.26 0.41 15.21
C ASN A 76 -0.73 1.67 14.51
N LEU A 77 0.53 2.04 14.76
CA LEU A 77 1.18 3.14 14.06
C LEU A 77 1.35 2.76 12.58
N LYS A 78 0.75 3.54 11.68
CA LYS A 78 0.86 3.33 10.23
C LYS A 78 1.45 4.57 9.57
N GLY A 79 2.45 4.37 8.72
CA GLY A 79 2.99 5.43 7.88
C GLY A 79 2.09 5.72 6.68
N ALA A 80 2.23 6.92 6.10
CA ALA A 80 1.59 7.25 4.84
C ALA A 80 1.99 6.24 3.75
N ALA A 81 1.06 5.90 2.86
CA ALA A 81 1.39 5.10 1.69
C ALA A 81 2.40 5.85 0.81
N GLY A 82 3.38 5.14 0.27
CA GLY A 82 4.32 5.71 -0.70
C GLY A 82 3.58 6.18 -1.96
N ALA A 83 4.13 7.17 -2.65
CA ALA A 83 3.60 7.60 -3.94
C ALA A 83 3.58 6.44 -4.94
N ALA A 84 2.54 6.38 -5.78
CA ALA A 84 2.50 5.42 -6.88
C ALA A 84 3.72 5.64 -7.80
N GLY A 85 4.36 4.55 -8.23
CA GLY A 85 5.43 4.63 -9.22
C GLY A 85 4.92 5.22 -10.55
N ALA A 86 5.81 5.87 -11.30
CA ALA A 86 5.48 6.36 -12.63
C ALA A 86 5.01 5.19 -13.53
N LYS A 87 3.96 5.43 -14.31
CA LYS A 87 3.54 4.48 -15.35
C LYS A 87 4.67 4.38 -16.38
N GLY A 88 5.09 3.15 -16.71
CA GLY A 88 6.06 2.95 -17.79
C GLY A 88 5.52 3.47 -19.12
N ASP A 89 6.42 3.98 -19.98
CA ASP A 89 6.05 4.51 -21.29
C ASP A 89 5.38 3.42 -22.14
N LYS A 90 4.38 3.84 -22.94
CA LYS A 90 3.76 2.95 -23.92
C LYS A 90 4.82 2.62 -24.97
N GLY A 91 5.11 1.34 -25.17
CA GLY A 91 6.03 0.90 -26.22
C GLY A 91 5.56 1.36 -27.60
N ASP A 92 6.52 1.68 -28.47
CA ASP A 92 6.26 2.12 -29.84
C ASP A 92 5.50 1.06 -30.65
N THR A 93 4.66 1.51 -31.58
CA THR A 93 4.01 0.64 -32.56
C THR A 93 5.09 0.01 -33.45
N GLY A 94 5.02 -1.31 -33.66
CA GLY A 94 5.95 -2.02 -34.54
C GLY A 94 5.89 -1.51 -35.98
N PRO A 95 6.93 -1.79 -36.80
CA PRO A 95 6.97 -1.36 -38.19
C PRO A 95 5.82 -1.96 -39.00
N GLN A 96 5.34 -1.22 -40.00
CA GLN A 96 4.38 -1.73 -40.98
C GLN A 96 4.98 -2.93 -41.74
N GLY A 97 4.18 -3.96 -42.00
CA GLY A 97 4.59 -5.11 -42.81
C GLY A 97 4.88 -4.73 -44.27
N PRO A 98 5.58 -5.61 -45.03
CA PRO A 98 5.84 -5.38 -46.44
C PRO A 98 4.55 -5.28 -47.27
N ALA A 99 4.60 -4.53 -48.38
CA ALA A 99 3.50 -4.47 -49.33
C ALA A 99 3.23 -5.86 -49.96
N GLY A 100 1.96 -6.15 -50.27
CA GLY A 100 1.59 -7.34 -51.03
C GLY A 100 2.09 -7.26 -52.47
N ALA A 101 2.31 -8.42 -53.11
CA ALA A 101 2.71 -8.47 -54.52
C ALA A 101 1.59 -7.99 -55.45
N ASP A 102 1.95 -7.31 -56.54
CA ASP A 102 0.99 -6.86 -57.56
C ASP A 102 0.33 -8.06 -58.27
N GLY A 103 -0.97 -7.96 -58.56
CA GLY A 103 -1.79 -9.03 -59.17
C GLY A 103 -1.51 -9.29 -60.66
N THR A 104 -0.27 -9.19 -61.11
CA THR A 104 0.15 -9.27 -62.52
C THR A 104 0.40 -10.70 -63.02
N SER A 105 -0.03 -11.72 -62.27
CA SER A 105 0.24 -13.13 -62.58
C SER A 105 -0.44 -13.62 -63.86
N PHE A 106 -1.41 -12.88 -64.39
CA PHE A 106 -2.19 -13.27 -65.56
C PHE A 106 -2.39 -12.08 -66.51
N THR A 107 -2.40 -12.36 -67.81
CA THR A 107 -2.74 -11.40 -68.85
C THR A 107 -4.18 -11.62 -69.32
N LYS A 108 -4.88 -10.57 -69.75
CA LYS A 108 -6.27 -10.66 -70.22
C LYS A 108 -6.37 -11.66 -71.39
N CYS A 109 -7.24 -12.66 -71.25
CA CYS A 109 -7.52 -13.63 -72.31
C CYS A 109 -8.29 -12.97 -73.46
N ALA A 110 -8.05 -13.44 -74.69
CA ALA A 110 -8.83 -13.07 -75.85
C ALA A 110 -10.26 -13.64 -75.76
N ALA A 111 -11.26 -12.85 -76.14
CA ALA A 111 -12.64 -13.30 -76.18
C ALA A 111 -12.81 -14.40 -77.23
N VAL A 112 -13.48 -15.48 -76.84
CA VAL A 112 -13.86 -16.58 -77.73
C VAL A 112 -15.38 -16.54 -77.88
N PRO A 113 -15.92 -16.49 -79.12
CA PRO A 113 -17.37 -16.42 -79.33
C PRO A 113 -18.06 -17.73 -78.92
N ASP A 114 -19.34 -17.63 -78.58
CA ASP A 114 -20.16 -18.80 -78.29
C ASP A 114 -20.34 -19.69 -79.53
N VAL A 115 -20.53 -20.99 -79.30
CA VAL A 115 -20.81 -21.95 -80.38
C VAL A 115 -22.26 -21.76 -80.83
N GLY A 116 -22.45 -21.20 -82.03
CA GLY A 116 -23.78 -20.94 -82.59
C GLY A 116 -24.36 -22.06 -83.47
N GLY A 117 -23.63 -23.16 -83.68
CA GLY A 117 -24.02 -24.24 -84.59
C GLY A 117 -24.14 -25.61 -83.90
N GLU A 118 -24.91 -26.52 -84.52
CA GLU A 118 -25.15 -27.89 -84.02
C GLU A 118 -24.03 -28.87 -84.42
N ASP A 119 -23.07 -28.41 -85.23
CA ASP A 119 -21.96 -29.22 -85.75
C ASP A 119 -20.86 -29.41 -84.70
N ALA A 120 -20.49 -30.67 -84.46
CA ALA A 120 -19.39 -31.05 -83.59
C ALA A 120 -18.04 -30.43 -84.03
N ALA A 121 -17.81 -30.25 -85.34
CA ALA A 121 -16.60 -29.61 -85.84
C ALA A 121 -16.49 -28.14 -85.41
N ALA A 122 -17.60 -27.40 -85.40
CA ALA A 122 -17.65 -26.03 -84.94
C ALA A 122 -17.37 -25.93 -83.42
N ALA A 123 -17.96 -26.84 -82.64
CA ALA A 123 -17.70 -26.90 -81.19
C ALA A 123 -16.23 -27.20 -80.87
N ILE A 124 -15.62 -28.16 -81.57
CA ILE A 124 -14.20 -28.52 -81.38
C ILE A 124 -13.29 -27.34 -81.70
N ALA A 125 -13.56 -26.61 -82.79
CA ALA A 125 -12.77 -25.43 -83.16
C ALA A 125 -12.82 -24.34 -82.08
N THR A 126 -14.01 -24.04 -81.54
CA THR A 126 -14.19 -23.05 -80.48
C THR A 126 -13.50 -23.45 -79.17
N VAL A 127 -13.58 -24.73 -78.78
CA VAL A 127 -12.88 -25.24 -77.58
C VAL A 127 -11.37 -25.11 -77.73
N ASN A 128 -10.82 -25.45 -78.90
CA ASN A 128 -9.39 -25.28 -79.17
C ASN A 128 -8.95 -23.81 -79.09
N ALA A 129 -9.77 -22.89 -79.61
CA ALA A 129 -9.53 -21.45 -79.52
C ALA A 129 -9.57 -20.95 -78.06
N LEU A 130 -10.52 -21.43 -77.24
CA LEU A 130 -10.60 -21.09 -75.82
C LEU A 130 -9.36 -21.56 -75.06
N LEU A 131 -8.95 -22.81 -75.26
CA LEU A 131 -7.76 -23.37 -74.62
C LEU A 131 -6.50 -22.60 -75.02
N ALA A 132 -6.38 -22.19 -76.29
CA ALA A 132 -5.27 -21.35 -76.74
C ALA A 132 -5.27 -19.98 -76.03
N SER A 133 -6.44 -19.35 -75.92
CA SER A 133 -6.61 -18.06 -75.23
C SER A 133 -6.23 -18.14 -73.73
N LEU A 134 -6.65 -19.19 -73.04
CA LEU A 134 -6.36 -19.40 -71.61
C LEU A 134 -4.88 -19.68 -71.33
N ARG A 135 -4.18 -20.41 -72.22
CA ARG A 135 -2.72 -20.59 -72.13
C ARG A 135 -1.98 -19.27 -72.39
N ALA A 136 -2.41 -18.51 -73.39
CA ALA A 136 -1.83 -17.19 -73.68
C ALA A 136 -2.05 -16.18 -72.53
N GLY A 137 -3.17 -16.28 -71.81
CA GLY A 137 -3.44 -15.48 -70.61
C GLY A 137 -2.68 -15.92 -69.36
N GLY A 138 -1.92 -17.01 -69.42
CA GLY A 138 -1.18 -17.57 -68.28
C GLY A 138 -2.05 -18.30 -67.26
N VAL A 139 -3.34 -18.52 -67.56
CA VAL A 139 -4.29 -19.21 -66.68
C VAL A 139 -4.04 -20.72 -66.68
N LEU A 140 -3.63 -21.24 -67.83
CA LEU A 140 -3.23 -22.63 -68.01
C LEU A 140 -1.74 -22.68 -68.38
N ASN A 141 -1.05 -23.73 -67.95
CA ASN A 141 0.34 -23.95 -68.33
C ASN A 141 0.43 -24.23 -69.84
N ALA A 142 1.48 -23.72 -70.50
CA ALA A 142 1.82 -24.20 -71.83
C ALA A 142 2.16 -25.69 -71.75
N SER A 143 1.62 -26.47 -72.69
CA SER A 143 1.92 -27.91 -72.83
C SER A 143 3.32 -28.12 -73.36
#